data_AF-A0A919ED47-F1
#
_entry.id   AF-A0A919ED47-F1
#
_cell.length_a   1.000
_cell.length_b   1.000
_cell.length_c   1.000
_cell.angle_alpha   90.00
_cell.angle_beta   90.00
_cell.angle_gamma   90.00
#
_symmetry.space_group_name_H-M   'P 1'
#
loop_
_entity.id
_entity.type
_entity.pdbx_description
1 polymer ?
#
loop_
_entity_poly.entity_id
_entity_poly.type
_entity_poly.pdbx_seq_one_letter_code
_entity_poly.pdbx_strand_id
1 'polypeptide(L)' 'MSARDELRSKVAEVNARSRQGRAAPELVRVPPGVSGPRRCDGCWEIKQRRYRAVAVGDRAEAVRATQDMGLHLRYTHLD' A
#
# COMPACT_ATOMS: atom_id res chain seq x y z
N MET A 1 -27.35 -15.91 11.26
CA MET A 1 -26.15 -15.10 10.96
C MET A 1 -26.41 -14.31 9.69
N SER A 2 -26.05 -13.03 9.63
CA SER A 2 -26.24 -12.19 8.44
C SER A 2 -25.07 -12.35 7.47
N ALA A 3 -25.30 -12.17 6.17
CA ALA A 3 -24.25 -12.11 5.14
C ALA A 3 -23.15 -11.07 5.48
N ARG A 4 -23.52 -10.01 6.22
CA ARG A 4 -22.57 -9.00 6.72
C ARG A 4 -21.64 -9.54 7.80
N ASP A 5 -22.11 -10.47 8.63
CA ASP A 5 -21.32 -11.09 9.69
C ASP A 5 -20.35 -12.12 9.11
N GLU A 6 -20.79 -12.86 8.09
CA GLU A 6 -19.93 -13.78 7.32
C GLU A 6 -18.79 -13.03 6.63
N LEU A 7 -19.08 -11.88 6.01
CA LEU A 7 -18.05 -11.05 5.38
C LEU A 7 -17.05 -10.51 6.40
N ARG A 8 -17.52 -10.04 7.55
CA ARG A 8 -16.65 -9.57 8.65
C ARG A 8 -15.74 -10.69 9.17
N SER A 9 -16.30 -11.89 9.33
CA SER A 9 -15.54 -13.07 9.77
C SER A 9 -14.45 -13.45 8.76
N LYS A 10 -14.77 -13.51 7.46
CA LYS A 10 -13.79 -13.78 6.40
C LYS A 10 -12.68 -12.72 6.34
N VAL A 11 -13.00 -11.44 6.50
CA VAL A 11 -12.00 -10.37 6.56
C VAL A 11 -11.10 -10.52 7.79
N ALA A 12 -11.67 -10.86 8.95
CA ALA A 12 -10.90 -11.10 10.17
C ALA A 12 -9.94 -12.29 10.02
N GLU A 13 -10.40 -13.38 9.42
CA GLU A 13 -9.60 -14.58 9.14
C GLU A 13 -8.45 -14.29 8.17
N VAL A 14 -8.72 -13.59 7.06
CA VAL A 14 -7.68 -13.18 6.10
C VAL A 14 -6.65 -12.27 6.77
N ASN A 15 -7.09 -11.33 7.60
CA ASN A 15 -6.19 -10.46 8.36
C ASN A 15 -5.37 -11.22 9.42
N ALA A 16 -5.95 -12.25 10.05
CA ALA A 16 -5.24 -13.11 11.00
C ALA A 16 -4.19 -13.97 10.27
N ARG A 17 -4.56 -14.61 9.16
CA ARG A 17 -3.64 -15.37 8.30
C ARG A 17 -2.53 -14.51 7.72
N SER A 18 -2.83 -13.27 7.31
CA SER A 18 -1.81 -12.32 6.86
C SER A 18 -0.85 -11.92 7.98
N ARG A 19 -1.29 -11.92 9.24
CA ARG A 19 -0.45 -11.65 10.42
C ARG A 19 0.35 -12.88 10.89
N GLN A 20 -0.11 -14.08 10.55
CA GLN A 20 0.58 -15.34 10.89
C GLN A 20 1.58 -15.76 9.80
N GLY A 21 1.25 -15.54 8.52
CA GLY A 21 2.11 -15.85 7.36
C GLY A 21 3.13 -14.78 7.02
N ARG A 22 3.00 -13.58 7.60
CA ARG A 22 4.10 -12.64 7.73
C ARG A 22 4.57 -12.78 9.17
N ALA A 23 5.78 -13.28 9.41
CA ALA A 23 6.62 -12.61 10.40
C ALA A 23 6.37 -11.13 10.14
N ALA A 24 5.78 -10.39 11.09
CA ALA A 24 5.50 -8.97 10.92
C ALA A 24 6.69 -8.44 10.13
N PRO A 25 6.54 -7.89 8.90
CA PRO A 25 7.69 -7.31 8.25
C PRO A 25 8.15 -6.36 9.31
N GLU A 26 9.29 -6.71 9.90
CA GLU A 26 9.91 -6.05 11.01
C GLU A 26 9.58 -4.59 10.76
N LEU A 27 8.73 -3.97 11.59
CA LEU A 27 8.30 -2.59 11.35
C LEU A 27 9.61 -1.88 11.10
N VAL A 28 9.94 -1.62 9.82
CA VAL A 28 11.36 -1.56 9.43
C VAL A 28 11.89 -0.48 10.30
N ARG A 29 12.70 -0.86 11.28
CA ARG A 29 13.18 0.08 12.28
C ARG A 29 14.22 0.81 11.47
N VAL A 30 13.78 1.82 10.73
CA VAL A 30 14.62 2.64 9.87
C VAL A 30 15.73 3.10 10.82
N PRO A 31 16.97 2.61 10.66
CA PRO A 31 18.04 2.94 11.57
C PRO A 31 18.13 4.47 11.65
N PRO A 32 18.30 5.07 12.85
CA PRO A 32 18.50 6.51 12.93
C PRO A 32 19.79 6.84 12.15
N GLY A 33 19.63 7.44 10.97
CA GLY A 33 20.73 7.65 10.00
C GLY A 33 20.46 7.10 8.60
N VAL A 34 19.49 6.19 8.43
CA VAL A 34 18.88 5.96 7.12
C VAL A 34 17.99 7.16 6.85
N SER A 35 18.53 8.14 6.13
CA SER A 35 17.71 9.13 5.45
C SER A 35 16.56 8.36 4.78
N GLY A 36 15.33 8.61 5.23
CA GLY A 36 14.15 7.95 4.65
C GLY A 36 14.24 8.05 3.13
N PRO A 37 13.69 7.05 2.38
CA PRO A 37 13.92 6.92 0.94
C PRO A 37 13.84 8.31 0.32
N ARG A 38 14.94 8.75 -0.31
CA ARG A 38 15.05 10.10 -0.93
C ARG A 38 13.68 10.41 -1.49
N ARG A 39 13.06 11.50 -1.04
CA ARG A 39 11.72 11.88 -1.48
C ARG A 39 11.79 12.08 -2.98
N CYS A 40 11.54 11.02 -3.73
CA CYS A 40 11.44 11.08 -5.17
C CYS A 40 10.13 11.81 -5.44
N ASP A 41 10.23 12.96 -6.08
CA ASP A 41 9.06 13.79 -6.37
C ASP A 41 8.04 12.98 -7.17
N GLY A 42 8.49 12.13 -8.11
CA GLY A 42 7.61 11.20 -8.85
C GLY A 42 6.85 10.22 -7.95
N CYS A 43 7.54 9.58 -6.98
CA CYS A 43 6.87 8.73 -5.99
C CYS A 43 5.84 9.51 -5.16
N TRP A 44 6.15 10.76 -4.80
CA TRP A 44 5.26 11.59 -3.99
C TRP A 44 4.01 12.02 -4.77
N GLU A 45 4.19 12.45 -6.01
CA GLU A 45 3.11 12.85 -6.92
C GLU A 45 2.14 11.70 -7.17
N ILE A 46 2.65 10.50 -7.48
CA ILE A 46 1.82 9.31 -7.69
C ILE A 46 1.00 8.98 -6.43
N LYS A 47 1.60 9.10 -5.24
CA LYS A 47 0.90 8.88 -3.95
C LYS A 47 -0.20 9.93 -3.73
N GLN A 48 0.08 11.20 -3.99
CA GLN A 48 -0.92 12.26 -3.86
C GLN A 48 -2.10 12.02 -4.81
N ARG A 49 -1.83 11.68 -6.07
CA ARG A 49 -2.86 11.40 -7.07
C ARG A 49 -3.75 10.23 -6.64
N ARG A 50 -3.14 9.13 -6.19
CA ARG A 50 -3.85 7.98 -5.62
C ARG A 50 -4.71 8.36 -4.42
N TYR A 51 -4.19 9.17 -3.50
CA TYR A 51 -4.93 9.60 -2.31
C TYR A 51 -6.18 10.42 -2.69
N ARG A 52 -6.03 11.39 -3.60
CA ARG A 52 -7.16 12.19 -4.09
C ARG A 52 -8.22 11.32 -4.76
N ALA A 53 -7.80 10.37 -5.60
CA ALA A 53 -8.70 9.43 -6.26
C ALA A 53 -9.50 8.58 -5.25
N VAL A 54 -8.84 8.07 -4.20
CA VAL A 54 -9.54 7.33 -3.13
C VAL A 54 -10.52 8.23 -2.37
N ALA A 55 -10.14 9.47 -2.06
CA ALA A 55 -10.98 10.41 -1.32
C ALA A 55 -12.30 10.72 -2.04
N VAL A 56 -12.29 10.78 -3.36
CA VAL A 56 -13.49 11.04 -4.19
C VAL A 56 -14.16 9.75 -4.71
N GLY A 57 -13.65 8.58 -4.34
CA GLY A 57 -14.20 7.29 -4.78
C GLY A 57 -13.87 6.90 -6.22
N ASP A 58 -12.94 7.58 -6.88
CA ASP A 58 -12.47 7.22 -8.22
C ASP A 58 -11.55 6.00 -8.15
N ARG A 59 -12.18 4.83 -8.23
CA ARG A 59 -11.48 3.54 -8.19
C ARG A 59 -10.57 3.33 -9.40
N ALA A 60 -10.98 3.78 -10.58
CA ALA A 60 -10.21 3.58 -11.80
C ALA A 60 -8.89 4.34 -11.73
N GLU A 61 -8.92 5.60 -11.27
CA GLU A 61 -7.71 6.39 -11.09
C GLU A 61 -6.82 5.88 -9.96
N ALA A 62 -7.40 5.43 -8.84
CA ALA A 62 -6.63 4.85 -7.75
C ALA A 62 -5.86 3.58 -8.17
N VAL A 63 -6.46 2.75 -9.04
CA VAL A 63 -5.79 1.58 -9.63
C VAL A 63 -4.68 2.00 -10.58
N ARG A 64 -4.93 2.94 -11.50
CA ARG A 64 -3.90 3.46 -12.42
C ARG A 64 -2.70 4.02 -11.67
N ALA A 65 -2.93 4.88 -10.67
CA ALA A 65 -1.86 5.42 -9.85
C ALA A 65 -1.08 4.34 -9.07
N THR A 66 -1.73 3.23 -8.70
CA THR A 66 -1.05 2.09 -8.05
C THR A 66 -0.15 1.36 -9.05
N GLN A 67 -0.59 1.17 -10.29
CA GLN A 67 0.23 0.56 -11.36
C GLN A 67 1.43 1.45 -11.71
N ASP A 68 1.21 2.75 -11.85
CA ASP A 68 2.26 3.74 -12.12
C ASP A 68 3.34 3.73 -11.04
N MET A 69 2.96 3.59 -9.76
CA MET A 69 3.92 3.44 -8.66
C MET A 69 4.81 2.20 -8.86
N GLY A 70 4.22 1.07 -9.25
CA GLY A 70 4.96 -0.17 -9.51
C GLY A 70 5.97 -0.01 -10.65
N LEU A 71 5.55 0.61 -11.75
CA LEU A 71 6.44 0.90 -12.89
C LEU A 71 7.56 1.87 -12.49
N HIS A 72 7.22 2.95 -11.80
CA HIS A 72 8.19 3.95 -11.39
C HIS A 72 9.24 3.37 -10.42
N LEU A 73 8.81 2.57 -9.44
CA LEU A 73 9.75 1.85 -8.56
C LEU A 73 10.69 0.94 -9.37
N ARG A 74 10.14 0.18 -10.32
CA ARG A 74 10.93 -0.74 -11.16
C ARG A 74 11.96 -0.03 -12.04
N TYR A 75 11.63 1.11 -12.63
CA TYR A 75 12.52 1.76 -13.60
C TYR A 75 13.39 2.87 -12.99
N THR A 76 13.12 3.28 -11.74
CA THR A 76 13.83 4.43 -11.11
C THR A 76 14.52 4.07 -9.80
N HIS A 77 14.10 3.02 -9.10
CA HIS A 77 14.56 2.74 -7.74
C HIS A 77 15.07 1.32 -7.50
N LEU A 78 14.74 0.38 -8.39
CA LEU A 78 15.10 -1.03 -8.26
C LEU A 78 15.97 -1.39 -9.46
N ASP A 79 17.29 -1.27 -9.30
CA ASP A 79 18.29 -1.92 -10.17
C ASP A 79 18.44 -3.39 -9.78
#